data_AF-A0A6A6BMD5-F1
#
_entry.id   AF-A0A6A6BMD5-F1
#
_cell.length_a   1.000
_cell.length_b   1.000
_cell.length_c   1.000
_cell.angle_alpha   90.00
_cell.angle_beta   90.00
_cell.angle_gamma   90.00
#
_symmetry.space_group_name_H-M   'P 1'
#
loop_
_entity.id
_entity.type
_entity.pdbx_description
1 polymer ?
#
loop_
_entity_poly.entity_id
_entity_poly.type
_entity_poly.pdbx_seq_one_letter_code
_entity_poly.pdbx_strand_id
1 'polypeptide(L)'
;HDSDPDDDDDDGDDGDDVALTPADALQYRVAGLDPQTARPPPPFPHAAATRTEPKLSPAAIQKELASLDPPVYASGLSSTARVTSASSQPPTNLRQHHLGVMTAVMHSCLLKGDYQRAGRAWGMILRGNYHGKSMDVRTSGRWGVGAEILLHRYSQKENNAVDLLFTEEGFKAARDYYERLILEYPYRQTHQRFTNSLTFYPAMFGLWIHEICETKNASIAMIEKSSNNTSDLDDDTAESMSDIEDREAQIIAVKAKELKQAKELAQRLDELFLSPPFDKHADLLRLRGMVSLWIGDL
;
A
#
# COMPACT_ATOMS: atom_id res chain seq x y z
N HIS A 1 -82.30 -14.01 -35.54
CA HIS A 1 -83.11 -14.47 -34.41
C HIS A 1 -82.38 -15.67 -33.82
N ASP A 2 -81.51 -15.41 -32.86
CA ASP A 2 -81.83 -15.22 -31.41
C ASP A 2 -81.83 -16.61 -30.78
N SER A 3 -81.13 -16.96 -29.70
CA SER A 3 -80.22 -16.29 -28.77
C SER A 3 -79.45 -17.42 -28.03
N ASP A 4 -78.30 -17.11 -27.43
CA ASP A 4 -77.50 -17.96 -26.52
C ASP A 4 -78.26 -18.32 -25.20
N PRO A 5 -77.58 -18.85 -24.15
CA PRO A 5 -77.25 -20.25 -23.84
C PRO A 5 -77.86 -20.66 -22.47
N ASP A 6 -77.59 -21.84 -21.92
CA ASP A 6 -77.55 -22.06 -20.46
C ASP A 6 -76.80 -23.36 -20.10
N ASP A 7 -75.95 -23.23 -19.09
CA ASP A 7 -75.19 -24.24 -18.34
C ASP A 7 -76.10 -25.24 -17.61
N ASP A 8 -75.60 -26.45 -17.35
CA ASP A 8 -75.72 -27.10 -16.04
C ASP A 8 -74.81 -28.34 -15.97
N ASP A 9 -73.86 -28.28 -15.04
CA ASP A 9 -73.03 -29.36 -14.53
C ASP A 9 -73.88 -30.36 -13.71
N ASP A 10 -73.61 -31.68 -13.82
CA ASP A 10 -73.87 -32.60 -12.71
C ASP A 10 -72.90 -33.79 -12.76
N ASP A 11 -71.99 -33.80 -11.79
CA ASP A 11 -70.96 -34.81 -11.54
C ASP A 11 -71.60 -36.04 -10.86
N GLY A 12 -71.60 -37.19 -11.55
CA GLY A 12 -71.96 -38.49 -11.01
C GLY A 12 -70.75 -39.18 -10.37
N ASP A 13 -70.67 -39.08 -9.04
CA ASP A 13 -69.74 -39.76 -8.13
C ASP A 13 -70.01 -41.29 -8.06
N ASP A 14 -69.19 -42.09 -8.76
CA ASP A 14 -69.13 -43.54 -8.59
C ASP A 14 -68.08 -43.90 -7.53
N GLY A 15 -68.54 -44.11 -6.30
CA GLY A 15 -67.73 -44.53 -5.16
C GLY A 15 -67.25 -45.98 -5.24
N ASP A 16 -66.04 -46.19 -5.77
CA ASP A 16 -65.29 -47.44 -5.66
C ASP A 16 -64.63 -47.54 -4.26
N ASP A 17 -65.16 -48.44 -3.42
CA ASP A 17 -64.70 -48.71 -2.05
C ASP A 17 -63.39 -49.51 -2.04
N VAL A 18 -62.27 -48.83 -2.34
CA VAL A 18 -60.92 -49.42 -2.35
C VAL A 18 -60.38 -49.50 -0.93
N ALA A 19 -60.32 -50.72 -0.38
CA ALA A 19 -59.70 -50.99 0.91
C ALA A 19 -58.22 -50.52 0.93
N LEU A 20 -57.94 -49.44 1.65
CA LEU A 20 -56.59 -48.87 1.79
C LEU A 20 -55.66 -49.81 2.54
N THR A 21 -54.40 -49.90 2.09
CA THR A 21 -53.38 -50.64 2.84
C THR A 21 -53.13 -49.98 4.20
N PRO A 22 -52.74 -50.74 5.24
CA PRO A 22 -52.51 -50.16 6.57
C PRO A 22 -51.42 -49.08 6.56
N ALA A 23 -50.44 -49.16 5.65
CA ALA A 23 -49.43 -48.12 5.48
C ALA A 23 -50.01 -46.84 4.86
N ASP A 24 -50.93 -46.96 3.90
CA ASP A 24 -51.62 -45.82 3.31
C ASP A 24 -52.53 -45.13 4.33
N ALA A 25 -53.32 -45.90 5.09
CA ALA A 25 -54.18 -45.36 6.14
C ALA A 25 -53.39 -44.56 7.21
N LEU A 26 -52.18 -45.02 7.54
CA LEU A 26 -51.27 -44.29 8.42
C LEU A 26 -50.79 -42.97 7.81
N GLN A 27 -50.48 -42.94 6.52
CA GLN A 27 -50.06 -41.72 5.83
C GLN A 27 -51.18 -40.67 5.80
N TYR A 28 -52.40 -41.07 5.48
CA TYR A 28 -53.57 -40.18 5.55
C TYR A 28 -53.79 -39.62 6.96
N ARG A 29 -53.69 -40.49 7.98
CA ARG A 29 -53.84 -40.08 9.38
C ARG A 29 -52.74 -39.13 9.86
N VAL A 30 -51.49 -39.31 9.42
CA VAL A 30 -50.38 -38.41 9.74
C VAL A 30 -50.53 -37.07 9.01
N ALA A 31 -51.05 -37.10 7.78
CA ALA A 31 -51.27 -35.90 6.98
C ALA A 31 -52.57 -35.14 7.33
N GLY A 32 -53.44 -35.72 8.18
CA GLY A 32 -54.74 -35.12 8.53
C GLY A 32 -55.73 -35.07 7.37
N LEU A 33 -55.55 -35.92 6.36
CA LEU A 33 -56.36 -35.98 5.14
C LEU A 33 -57.36 -37.14 5.24
N ASP A 34 -58.57 -36.94 4.72
CA ASP A 34 -59.57 -37.99 4.68
C ASP A 34 -59.18 -39.09 3.67
N PRO A 35 -59.51 -40.37 3.95
CA PRO A 35 -59.04 -41.52 3.16
C PRO A 35 -59.57 -41.51 1.72
N GLN A 36 -60.64 -40.77 1.44
CA GLN A 36 -61.25 -40.62 0.11
C GLN A 36 -60.66 -39.46 -0.70
N THR A 37 -59.73 -38.67 -0.14
CA THR A 37 -59.10 -37.57 -0.88
C THR A 37 -58.09 -38.12 -1.88
N ALA A 38 -58.30 -37.83 -3.17
CA ALA A 38 -57.38 -38.20 -4.24
C ALA A 38 -55.99 -37.59 -3.99
N ARG A 39 -54.93 -38.39 -4.14
CA ARG A 39 -53.55 -37.93 -3.95
C ARG A 39 -53.20 -36.89 -5.03
N PRO A 40 -52.42 -35.85 -4.69
CA PRO A 40 -51.99 -34.88 -5.69
C PRO A 40 -51.17 -35.56 -6.79
N PRO A 41 -51.33 -35.13 -8.06
CA PRO A 41 -50.58 -35.71 -9.17
C PRO A 41 -49.06 -35.50 -8.99
N PRO A 42 -48.22 -36.39 -9.55
CA PRO A 42 -46.77 -36.18 -9.56
C PRO A 42 -46.44 -34.82 -10.18
N PRO A 43 -45.48 -34.04 -9.63
CA PRO A 43 -44.29 -34.47 -8.87
C PRO A 43 -44.38 -34.18 -7.36
N PHE A 44 -45.42 -34.69 -6.70
CA PHE A 44 -45.51 -34.72 -5.24
C PHE A 44 -45.29 -36.16 -4.72
N PRO A 45 -44.47 -36.39 -3.67
CA PRO A 45 -43.54 -35.47 -3.02
C PRO A 45 -42.34 -35.12 -3.92
N HIS A 46 -41.82 -33.90 -3.81
CA HIS A 46 -40.81 -33.34 -4.71
C HIS A 46 -39.66 -34.31 -5.01
N ALA A 47 -39.50 -34.69 -6.28
CA ALA A 47 -38.30 -35.36 -6.77
C ALA A 47 -37.09 -34.42 -6.67
N ALA A 48 -35.90 -34.96 -6.42
CA ALA A 48 -34.67 -34.17 -6.31
C ALA A 48 -34.45 -33.33 -7.58
N ALA A 49 -34.20 -32.02 -7.41
CA ALA A 49 -34.07 -31.07 -8.51
C ALA A 49 -32.90 -31.44 -9.45
N THR A 50 -33.21 -31.78 -10.70
CA THR A 50 -32.21 -31.98 -11.75
C THR A 50 -31.57 -30.63 -12.07
N ARG A 51 -30.36 -30.38 -11.56
CA ARG A 51 -29.60 -29.15 -11.84
C ARG A 51 -29.10 -29.16 -13.29
N THR A 52 -29.90 -28.63 -14.20
CA THR A 52 -29.39 -28.11 -15.47
C THR A 52 -28.73 -26.76 -15.18
N GLU A 53 -27.43 -26.77 -14.86
CA GLU A 53 -26.64 -25.55 -14.71
C GLU A 53 -26.70 -24.76 -16.04
N PRO A 54 -27.34 -23.58 -16.08
CA PRO A 54 -27.24 -22.72 -17.26
C PRO A 54 -25.79 -22.28 -17.36
N LYS A 55 -25.24 -22.23 -18.58
CA LYS A 55 -23.92 -21.62 -18.81
C LYS A 55 -24.05 -20.11 -18.63
N LEU A 56 -24.01 -19.62 -17.38
CA LEU A 56 -24.03 -18.18 -17.10
C LEU A 56 -22.75 -17.55 -17.64
N SER A 57 -22.92 -16.65 -18.61
CA SER A 57 -21.82 -15.82 -19.12
C SER A 57 -21.58 -14.65 -18.15
N PRO A 58 -20.34 -14.15 -18.03
CA PRO A 58 -20.03 -13.04 -17.12
C PRO A 58 -20.82 -11.76 -17.45
N ALA A 59 -21.21 -11.57 -18.71
CA ALA A 59 -22.07 -10.46 -19.13
C ALA A 59 -23.51 -10.61 -18.64
N ALA A 60 -24.05 -11.84 -18.58
CA ALA A 60 -25.38 -12.10 -18.03
C ALA A 60 -25.42 -11.82 -16.52
N ILE A 61 -24.36 -12.21 -15.79
CA ILE A 61 -24.23 -11.97 -14.35
C ILE A 61 -24.15 -10.46 -14.05
N GLN A 62 -23.38 -9.70 -14.84
CA GLN A 62 -23.33 -8.24 -14.67
C GLN A 62 -24.69 -7.58 -14.90
N LYS A 63 -25.45 -8.06 -15.89
CA LYS A 63 -26.80 -7.56 -16.16
C LYS A 63 -27.77 -7.86 -15.01
N GLU A 64 -27.68 -9.05 -14.42
CA GLU A 64 -28.49 -9.40 -13.25
C GLU A 64 -28.13 -8.57 -12.02
N LEU A 65 -26.84 -8.41 -11.72
CA LEU A 65 -26.38 -7.62 -10.57
C LEU A 65 -26.74 -6.12 -10.72
N ALA A 66 -26.76 -5.61 -11.94
CA ALA A 66 -27.25 -4.27 -12.24
C ALA A 66 -28.78 -4.15 -12.19
N SER A 67 -29.52 -5.26 -12.29
CA SER A 67 -30.98 -5.29 -12.19
C SER A 67 -31.53 -5.48 -10.77
N LEU A 68 -30.66 -5.74 -9.79
CA LEU A 68 -31.04 -5.77 -8.38
C LEU A 68 -31.32 -4.37 -7.86
N ASP A 69 -32.27 -4.24 -6.92
CA ASP A 69 -32.53 -3.01 -6.17
C ASP A 69 -32.09 -3.21 -4.71
N PRO A 70 -31.06 -2.49 -4.21
CA PRO A 70 -30.23 -1.50 -4.92
C PRO A 70 -29.18 -2.13 -5.87
N PRO A 71 -28.79 -1.44 -6.96
CA PRO A 71 -27.90 -1.99 -7.97
C PRO A 71 -26.47 -2.13 -7.45
N VAL A 72 -25.93 -3.35 -7.52
CA VAL A 72 -24.58 -3.66 -7.04
C VAL A 72 -23.61 -3.73 -8.21
N TYR A 73 -22.84 -2.66 -8.41
CA TYR A 73 -21.78 -2.62 -9.41
C TYR A 73 -20.45 -3.13 -8.84
N ALA A 74 -20.09 -4.38 -9.17
CA ALA A 74 -18.76 -4.91 -8.88
C ALA A 74 -17.76 -4.50 -9.98
N SER A 75 -16.92 -3.51 -9.69
CA SER A 75 -15.93 -2.90 -10.62
C SER A 75 -14.83 -3.87 -11.15
N GLY A 76 -14.86 -5.16 -10.81
CA GLY A 76 -13.80 -6.13 -11.13
C GLY A 76 -14.13 -7.21 -12.17
N LEU A 77 -15.36 -7.31 -12.68
CA LEU A 77 -15.78 -8.45 -13.53
C LEU A 77 -15.43 -8.30 -15.01
N SER A 78 -15.00 -7.12 -15.48
CA SER A 78 -14.78 -6.86 -16.91
C SER A 78 -13.46 -7.43 -17.47
N SER A 79 -12.66 -8.13 -16.66
CA SER A 79 -11.49 -8.87 -17.15
C SER A 79 -11.32 -10.18 -16.37
N THR A 80 -11.57 -11.29 -17.07
CA THR A 80 -11.08 -12.65 -16.74
C THR A 80 -11.55 -13.33 -15.45
N ALA A 81 -12.71 -13.00 -14.90
CA ALA A 81 -13.32 -13.83 -13.85
C ALA A 81 -14.15 -14.98 -14.49
N ARG A 82 -13.46 -16.03 -14.95
CA ARG A 82 -14.09 -17.34 -15.07
C ARG A 82 -14.35 -17.85 -13.65
N VAL A 83 -15.61 -17.82 -13.22
CA VAL A 83 -16.08 -18.71 -12.15
C VAL A 83 -16.06 -20.12 -12.73
N THR A 84 -14.93 -20.79 -12.62
CA THR A 84 -14.79 -22.21 -12.95
C THR A 84 -14.06 -22.88 -11.80
N SER A 85 -14.80 -23.75 -11.09
CA SER A 85 -14.36 -25.04 -10.55
C SER A 85 -12.94 -25.16 -9.98
N ALA A 86 -12.87 -25.62 -8.73
CA ALA A 86 -11.71 -25.80 -7.85
C ALA A 86 -10.58 -26.76 -8.33
N SER A 87 -10.24 -26.80 -9.62
CA SER A 87 -9.24 -27.74 -10.18
C SER A 87 -8.30 -27.15 -11.25
N SER A 88 -8.27 -25.83 -11.45
CA SER A 88 -7.23 -25.19 -12.29
C SER A 88 -6.85 -23.83 -11.74
N GLN A 89 -6.03 -23.83 -10.70
CA GLN A 89 -5.34 -22.61 -10.28
C GLN A 89 -4.30 -22.24 -11.37
N PRO A 90 -4.34 -21.02 -11.93
CA PRO A 90 -3.28 -20.56 -12.80
C PRO A 90 -1.99 -20.28 -11.98
N PRO A 91 -0.80 -20.30 -12.59
CA PRO A 91 0.51 -20.09 -11.93
C PRO A 91 0.69 -18.69 -11.28
N THR A 92 -0.33 -17.84 -11.29
CA THR A 92 -0.34 -16.49 -10.72
C THR A 92 -0.35 -16.49 -9.20
N ASN A 93 -1.01 -17.48 -8.56
CA ASN A 93 -1.13 -17.55 -7.11
C ASN A 93 0.23 -17.75 -6.43
N LEU A 94 1.12 -18.58 -7.00
CA LEU A 94 2.43 -18.84 -6.40
C LEU A 94 3.33 -17.61 -6.43
N ARG A 95 3.33 -16.87 -7.54
CA ARG A 95 4.15 -15.65 -7.67
C ARG A 95 3.61 -14.51 -6.81
N GLN A 96 2.29 -14.35 -6.75
CA GLN A 96 1.64 -13.39 -5.85
C GLN A 96 1.88 -13.77 -4.38
N HIS A 97 1.80 -15.05 -4.04
CA HIS A 97 2.13 -15.55 -2.70
C HIS A 97 3.61 -15.28 -2.38
N HIS A 98 4.53 -15.60 -3.30
CA HIS A 98 5.95 -15.29 -3.12
C HIS A 98 6.18 -13.79 -2.95
N LEU A 99 5.50 -12.95 -3.74
CA LEU A 99 5.54 -11.50 -3.54
C LEU A 99 5.08 -11.11 -2.14
N GLY A 100 3.92 -11.61 -1.70
CA GLY A 100 3.36 -11.36 -0.38
C GLY A 100 4.33 -11.78 0.74
N VAL A 101 4.95 -12.95 0.62
CA VAL A 101 5.96 -13.44 1.56
C VAL A 101 7.20 -12.54 1.53
N MET A 102 7.73 -12.19 0.36
CA MET A 102 8.92 -11.33 0.27
C MET A 102 8.66 -9.92 0.81
N THR A 103 7.48 -9.34 0.55
CA THR A 103 7.09 -8.04 1.12
C THR A 103 6.94 -8.13 2.63
N ALA A 104 6.34 -9.20 3.15
CA ALA A 104 6.20 -9.41 4.60
C ALA A 104 7.57 -9.57 5.28
N VAL A 105 8.48 -10.35 4.66
CA VAL A 105 9.86 -10.50 5.15
C VAL A 105 10.58 -9.16 5.14
N MET A 106 10.50 -8.40 4.04
CA MET A 106 11.11 -7.08 3.93
C MET A 106 10.62 -6.14 5.05
N HIS A 107 9.31 -6.00 5.24
CA HIS A 107 8.76 -5.15 6.31
C HIS A 107 9.14 -5.65 7.70
N SER A 108 9.18 -6.97 7.93
CA SER A 108 9.63 -7.52 9.22
C SER A 108 11.11 -7.21 9.49
N CYS A 109 11.95 -7.17 8.45
CA CYS A 109 13.35 -6.80 8.55
C CYS A 109 13.51 -5.32 8.84
N LEU A 110 12.74 -4.45 8.18
CA LEU A 110 12.73 -3.01 8.47
C LEU A 110 12.32 -2.71 9.91
N LEU A 111 11.27 -3.35 10.42
CA LEU A 111 10.84 -3.19 11.82
C LEU A 111 11.88 -3.68 12.84
N LYS A 112 12.73 -4.65 12.46
CA LYS A 112 13.84 -5.14 13.27
C LYS A 112 15.12 -4.32 13.09
N GLY A 113 15.12 -3.35 12.18
CA GLY A 113 16.31 -2.58 11.80
C GLY A 113 17.34 -3.35 10.99
N ASP A 114 17.03 -4.53 10.43
CA ASP A 114 17.93 -5.33 9.59
C ASP A 114 17.84 -4.90 8.11
N TYR A 115 18.52 -3.80 7.81
CA TYR A 115 18.50 -3.20 6.47
C TYR A 115 19.25 -4.02 5.41
N GLN A 116 20.20 -4.88 5.80
CA GLN A 116 20.88 -5.78 4.85
C GLN A 116 19.92 -6.82 4.28
N ARG A 117 19.18 -7.50 5.15
CA ARG A 117 18.22 -8.52 4.72
C ARG A 117 17.03 -7.90 4.02
N ALA A 118 16.56 -6.73 4.50
CA ALA A 118 15.53 -5.95 3.83
C ALA A 118 15.95 -5.60 2.39
N GLY A 119 17.18 -5.12 2.19
CA GLY A 119 17.68 -4.79 0.85
C GLY A 119 17.82 -5.99 -0.08
N ARG A 120 18.15 -7.18 0.44
CA ARG A 120 18.14 -8.42 -0.36
C ARG A 120 16.73 -8.82 -0.79
N ALA A 121 15.77 -8.78 0.14
CA ALA A 121 14.37 -9.04 -0.16
C ALA A 121 13.83 -8.03 -1.18
N TRP A 122 14.13 -6.75 -1.00
CA TRP A 122 13.78 -5.68 -1.94
C TRP A 122 14.36 -5.91 -3.34
N GLY A 123 15.63 -6.30 -3.43
CA GLY A 123 16.26 -6.65 -4.71
C GLY A 123 15.60 -7.85 -5.40
N MET A 124 15.13 -8.85 -4.65
CA MET A 124 14.37 -9.97 -5.22
C MET A 124 13.00 -9.54 -5.72
N ILE A 125 12.34 -8.64 -5.01
CA ILE A 125 11.06 -8.04 -5.40
C ILE A 125 11.23 -7.24 -6.71
N LEU A 126 12.26 -6.40 -6.83
CA LEU A 126 12.50 -5.59 -8.03
C LEU A 126 12.82 -6.44 -9.28
N ARG A 127 13.55 -7.55 -9.10
CA ARG A 127 13.86 -8.49 -10.20
C ARG A 127 12.73 -9.47 -10.50
N GLY A 128 11.70 -9.52 -9.64
CA GLY A 128 10.55 -10.39 -9.80
C GLY A 128 9.66 -9.95 -10.96
N ASN A 129 9.39 -10.87 -11.88
CA ASN A 129 8.41 -10.66 -12.95
C ASN A 129 7.02 -11.08 -12.47
N TYR A 130 6.18 -10.10 -12.16
CA TYR A 130 4.80 -10.30 -11.72
C TYR A 130 3.86 -9.92 -12.86
N HIS A 131 3.10 -10.88 -13.38
CA HIS A 131 2.20 -10.69 -14.53
C HIS A 131 2.89 -10.15 -15.81
N GLY A 132 4.15 -10.55 -16.05
CA GLY A 132 4.89 -10.13 -17.25
C GLY A 132 5.38 -8.68 -17.23
N LYS A 133 5.20 -7.97 -16.11
CA LYS A 133 5.78 -6.65 -15.86
C LYS A 133 6.73 -6.72 -14.66
N SER A 134 7.81 -5.97 -14.72
CA SER A 134 8.63 -5.69 -13.54
C SER A 134 7.81 -4.85 -12.56
N MET A 135 8.16 -4.93 -11.28
CA MET A 135 7.49 -4.13 -10.27
C MET A 135 7.71 -2.63 -10.52
N ASP A 136 6.62 -1.86 -10.60
CA ASP A 136 6.72 -0.40 -10.68
C ASP A 136 7.07 0.19 -9.30
N VAL A 137 8.23 0.83 -9.22
CA VAL A 137 8.81 1.45 -8.03
C VAL A 137 8.02 2.70 -7.59
N ARG A 138 7.27 3.29 -8.52
CA ARG A 138 6.47 4.50 -8.30
C ARG A 138 5.24 4.28 -7.42
N THR A 139 4.73 3.05 -7.41
CA THR A 139 3.49 2.73 -6.70
C THR A 139 3.72 2.58 -5.19
N SER A 140 2.76 3.00 -4.38
CA SER A 140 2.71 2.70 -2.94
C SER A 140 3.92 3.19 -2.12
N GLY A 141 4.57 4.29 -2.51
CA GLY A 141 5.72 4.85 -1.75
C GLY A 141 6.95 3.94 -1.73
N ARG A 142 7.00 2.94 -2.61
CA ARG A 142 8.10 1.97 -2.72
C ARG A 142 9.46 2.59 -3.02
N TRP A 143 9.46 3.70 -3.75
CA TRP A 143 10.65 4.51 -3.98
C TRP A 143 11.24 5.03 -2.66
N GLY A 144 10.43 5.45 -1.69
CA GLY A 144 10.90 5.92 -0.39
C GLY A 144 11.55 4.78 0.41
N VAL A 145 10.94 3.60 0.40
CA VAL A 145 11.49 2.40 1.04
C VAL A 145 12.84 2.01 0.44
N GLY A 146 12.98 2.13 -0.88
CA GLY A 146 14.26 1.89 -1.56
C GLY A 146 15.37 2.83 -1.10
N ALA A 147 15.06 4.12 -0.94
CA ALA A 147 15.99 5.12 -0.44
C ALA A 147 16.37 4.87 1.03
N GLU A 148 15.39 4.57 1.88
CA GLU A 148 15.59 4.28 3.30
C GLU A 148 16.51 3.06 3.51
N ILE A 149 16.28 1.99 2.74
CA ILE A 149 17.15 0.81 2.78
C ILE A 149 18.59 1.18 2.42
N LEU A 150 18.80 2.03 1.39
CA LEU A 150 20.14 2.44 0.98
C LEU A 150 20.82 3.31 2.03
N LEU A 151 20.06 4.18 2.69
CA LEU A 151 20.51 5.11 3.71
C LEU A 151 21.11 4.36 4.92
N HIS A 152 20.42 3.31 5.39
CA HIS A 152 20.86 2.52 6.53
C HIS A 152 21.72 1.29 6.19
N ARG A 153 21.95 1.03 4.89
CA ARG A 153 22.73 -0.13 4.45
C ARG A 153 24.19 -0.07 4.93
N TYR A 154 24.74 1.11 5.13
CA TYR A 154 26.15 1.27 5.49
C TYR A 154 26.33 1.40 7.01
N SER A 155 25.34 1.93 7.72
CA SER A 155 25.30 2.05 9.19
C SER A 155 25.51 0.71 9.93
N GLN A 156 24.91 -0.40 9.49
CA GLN A 156 25.06 -1.70 10.18
C GLN A 156 26.47 -2.32 10.14
N LYS A 157 27.38 -1.81 9.29
CA LYS A 157 28.78 -2.28 9.27
C LYS A 157 29.63 -1.59 10.33
N GLU A 158 29.24 -0.40 10.77
CA GLU A 158 29.97 0.43 11.72
C GLU A 158 29.30 0.31 13.10
N ASN A 159 29.43 -0.84 13.75
CA ASN A 159 28.86 -1.10 15.08
C ASN A 159 29.47 -0.24 16.22
N ASN A 160 30.23 0.82 15.93
CA ASN A 160 31.12 1.43 16.93
C ASN A 160 31.30 2.97 16.89
N ALA A 161 30.57 3.76 16.11
CA ALA A 161 30.84 5.19 16.10
C ALA A 161 29.59 6.05 15.93
N VAL A 162 29.32 6.82 16.99
CA VAL A 162 28.44 8.00 17.08
C VAL A 162 26.98 7.80 16.72
N ASP A 163 26.11 8.47 17.48
CA ASP A 163 24.66 8.49 17.35
C ASP A 163 24.22 9.28 16.10
N LEU A 164 24.81 8.95 14.96
CA LEU A 164 24.40 9.41 13.65
C LEU A 164 23.41 8.37 13.10
N LEU A 165 22.18 8.81 12.86
CA LEU A 165 21.11 8.04 12.25
C LEU A 165 21.53 7.51 10.88
N PHE A 166 22.40 8.25 10.16
CA PHE A 166 22.85 7.87 8.82
C PHE A 166 24.36 8.08 8.59
N THR A 167 24.98 7.11 7.93
CA THR A 167 26.34 7.19 7.37
C THR A 167 26.40 8.08 6.13
N GLU A 168 27.47 8.87 5.97
CA GLU A 168 27.69 9.74 4.79
C GLU A 168 27.64 8.95 3.46
N GLU A 169 28.20 7.73 3.46
CA GLU A 169 28.13 6.83 2.30
C GLU A 169 26.68 6.43 1.95
N GLY A 170 25.87 6.18 2.98
CA GLY A 170 24.46 5.83 2.83
C GLY A 170 23.65 7.00 2.28
N PHE A 171 23.93 8.21 2.74
CA PHE A 171 23.31 9.41 2.20
C PHE A 171 23.66 9.64 0.74
N LYS A 172 24.94 9.49 0.36
CA LYS A 172 25.36 9.57 -1.06
C LYS A 172 24.64 8.53 -1.92
N ALA A 173 24.56 7.28 -1.46
CA ALA A 173 23.84 6.22 -2.18
C ALA A 173 22.34 6.52 -2.33
N ALA A 174 21.70 7.10 -1.31
CA ALA A 174 20.30 7.50 -1.35
C ALA A 174 20.07 8.68 -2.31
N ARG A 175 20.96 9.68 -2.34
CA ARG A 175 20.93 10.77 -3.32
C ARG A 175 21.05 10.25 -4.74
N ASP A 176 22.06 9.43 -5.02
CA ASP A 176 22.26 8.82 -6.34
C ASP A 176 21.02 8.02 -6.78
N TYR A 177 20.34 7.37 -5.84
CA TYR A 177 19.11 6.64 -6.12
C TYR A 177 17.95 7.57 -6.51
N TYR A 178 17.74 8.67 -5.80
CA TYR A 178 16.75 9.68 -6.16
C TYR A 178 17.05 10.35 -7.50
N GLU A 179 18.32 10.69 -7.76
CA GLU A 179 18.74 11.26 -9.04
C GLU A 179 18.43 10.30 -10.21
N ARG A 180 18.71 9.00 -10.04
CA ARG A 180 18.34 7.99 -11.06
C ARG A 180 16.83 7.93 -11.27
N LEU A 181 16.03 7.95 -10.21
CA LEU A 181 14.57 7.98 -10.33
C LEU A 181 14.05 9.23 -11.04
N ILE A 182 14.66 10.38 -10.79
CA ILE A 182 14.32 11.64 -11.46
C ILE A 182 14.61 11.56 -12.96
N LEU A 183 15.76 10.99 -13.34
CA LEU A 183 16.13 10.78 -14.74
C LEU A 183 15.25 9.73 -15.44
N GLU A 184 14.89 8.66 -14.74
CA GLU A 184 14.04 7.58 -15.28
C GLU A 184 12.58 8.02 -15.43
N TYR A 185 12.08 8.84 -14.51
CA TYR A 185 10.69 9.29 -14.45
C TYR A 185 10.57 10.83 -14.47
N PRO A 186 10.94 11.46 -15.60
CA PRO A 186 10.82 12.91 -15.76
C PRO A 186 9.34 13.33 -15.75
N TYR A 187 9.10 14.59 -15.43
CA TYR A 187 7.76 15.15 -15.45
C TYR A 187 7.15 15.08 -16.86
N ARG A 188 5.91 14.57 -16.94
CA ARG A 188 5.09 14.58 -18.15
C ARG A 188 3.71 15.15 -17.84
N GLN A 189 3.32 16.18 -18.57
CA GLN A 189 2.06 16.90 -18.34
C GLN A 189 0.80 16.01 -18.52
N THR A 190 0.90 14.94 -19.31
CA THR A 190 -0.19 13.96 -19.55
C THR A 190 -0.45 13.03 -18.35
N HIS A 191 0.53 12.88 -17.46
CA HIS A 191 0.52 11.89 -16.38
C HIS A 191 0.85 12.52 -15.02
N GLN A 192 0.30 13.71 -14.75
CA GLN A 192 0.55 14.47 -13.52
C GLN A 192 0.22 13.71 -12.23
N ARG A 193 -0.79 12.81 -12.27
CA ARG A 193 -1.25 12.05 -11.09
C ARG A 193 -0.31 10.92 -10.67
N PHE A 194 0.64 10.55 -11.51
CA PHE A 194 1.64 9.54 -11.17
C PHE A 194 2.83 10.18 -10.47
N THR A 195 3.46 9.45 -9.55
CA THR A 195 4.71 9.89 -8.93
C THR A 195 5.73 10.13 -10.04
N ASN A 196 6.33 11.30 -10.01
CA ASN A 196 7.22 11.81 -11.04
C ASN A 196 8.34 12.60 -10.35
N SER A 197 9.20 13.20 -11.15
CA SER A 197 10.26 14.08 -10.67
C SER A 197 9.81 15.12 -9.60
N LEU A 198 8.59 15.69 -9.68
CA LEU A 198 8.06 16.62 -8.67
C LEU A 198 7.82 15.98 -7.31
N THR A 199 7.62 14.67 -7.24
CA THR A 199 7.48 13.93 -5.98
C THR A 199 8.84 13.53 -5.40
N PHE A 200 9.84 13.28 -6.25
CA PHE A 200 11.16 12.85 -5.82
C PHE A 200 12.03 14.01 -5.32
N TYR A 201 11.95 15.19 -5.96
CA TYR A 201 12.76 16.34 -5.53
C TYR A 201 12.51 16.77 -4.09
N PRO A 202 11.25 17.00 -3.62
CA PRO A 202 11.01 17.34 -2.22
C PRO A 202 11.55 16.30 -1.24
N ALA A 203 11.44 15.01 -1.57
CA ALA A 203 11.98 13.94 -0.72
C ALA A 203 13.51 13.95 -0.68
N MET A 204 14.17 14.14 -1.82
CA MET A 204 15.62 14.24 -1.92
C MET A 204 16.16 15.45 -1.15
N PHE A 205 15.55 16.63 -1.32
CA PHE A 205 15.95 17.84 -0.60
C PHE A 205 15.62 17.75 0.89
N GLY A 206 14.49 17.15 1.26
CA GLY A 206 14.15 16.88 2.66
C GLY A 206 15.18 15.99 3.35
N LEU A 207 15.66 14.95 2.66
CA LEU A 207 16.73 14.10 3.18
C LEU A 207 18.04 14.88 3.36
N TRP A 208 18.39 15.76 2.41
CA TRP A 208 19.59 16.58 2.50
C TRP A 208 19.52 17.60 3.65
N ILE A 209 18.37 18.24 3.86
CA ILE A 209 18.15 19.11 5.02
C ILE A 209 18.34 18.32 6.32
N HIS A 210 17.78 17.11 6.40
CA HIS A 210 17.91 16.28 7.59
C HIS A 210 19.37 15.94 7.89
N GLU A 211 20.17 15.58 6.87
CA GLU A 211 21.61 15.32 7.04
C GLU A 211 22.34 16.55 7.60
N ILE A 212 22.08 17.74 7.07
CA ILE A 212 22.72 18.97 7.56
C ILE A 212 22.34 19.21 9.04
N CYS A 213 21.05 19.09 9.38
CA CYS A 213 20.59 19.26 10.77
C CYS A 213 21.20 18.22 11.72
N GLU A 214 21.33 16.97 11.27
CA GLU A 214 21.91 15.89 12.04
C GLU A 214 23.42 16.11 12.28
N THR A 215 24.18 16.46 11.24
CA THR A 215 25.62 16.74 11.38
C THR A 215 25.87 17.93 12.32
N LYS A 216 25.00 18.95 12.29
CA LYS A 216 25.00 20.04 13.28
C LYS A 216 24.72 19.52 14.69
N ASN A 217 23.65 18.75 14.88
CA ASN A 217 23.30 18.24 16.21
C ASN A 217 24.40 17.35 16.79
N ALA A 218 25.00 16.48 15.98
CA ALA A 218 26.08 15.60 16.40
C ALA A 218 27.36 16.38 16.74
N SER A 219 27.73 17.39 15.95
CA SER A 219 28.90 18.23 16.26
C SER A 219 28.70 19.06 17.53
N ILE A 220 27.50 19.60 17.76
CA ILE A 220 27.18 20.29 19.03
C ILE A 220 27.25 19.32 20.21
N ALA A 221 26.67 18.12 20.09
CA ALA A 221 26.71 17.11 21.15
C ALA A 221 28.15 16.66 21.48
N MET A 222 29.05 16.62 20.48
CA MET A 222 30.48 16.35 20.71
C MET A 222 31.17 17.47 21.49
N ILE A 223 30.86 18.73 21.18
CA ILE A 223 31.38 19.91 21.90
C ILE A 223 30.91 19.88 23.35
N GLU A 224 29.62 19.64 23.59
CA GLU A 224 29.04 19.56 24.94
C GLU A 224 29.63 18.40 25.76
N LYS A 225 29.80 17.22 25.14
CA LYS A 225 30.41 16.06 25.82
C LYS A 225 31.87 16.29 26.19
N SER A 226 32.61 17.01 25.35
CA SER A 226 34.01 17.34 25.63
C SER A 226 34.13 18.26 26.85
N SER A 227 33.18 19.17 27.04
CA SER A 227 33.09 20.05 28.22
C SER A 227 32.63 19.32 29.48
N ASN A 228 31.67 18.40 29.40
CA ASN A 228 31.25 17.64 30.59
C ASN A 228 32.33 16.66 31.11
N ASN A 229 33.16 16.10 30.23
CA ASN A 229 34.25 15.22 30.65
C ASN A 229 35.36 15.97 31.41
N THR A 230 35.44 17.30 31.31
CA THR A 230 36.45 18.10 32.02
C THR A 230 36.00 18.51 33.42
N SER A 231 34.70 18.40 33.77
CA SER A 231 34.17 18.81 35.08
C SER A 231 34.10 17.69 36.14
N ASP A 232 34.32 16.42 35.78
CA ASP A 232 34.33 15.28 36.72
C ASP A 232 35.65 15.18 37.55
N LEU A 233 36.56 16.15 37.40
CA LEU A 233 37.80 16.28 38.17
C LEU A 233 37.73 17.58 39.01
N ASP A 234 37.33 17.45 40.27
CA ASP A 234 37.35 18.46 41.34
C ASP A 234 36.49 19.74 41.15
N ASP A 235 35.34 19.73 41.84
CA ASP A 235 34.21 20.68 41.93
C ASP A 235 34.52 22.10 42.47
N ASP A 236 35.74 22.61 42.29
CA ASP A 236 36.13 23.96 42.79
C ASP A 236 36.83 24.83 41.73
N THR A 237 37.04 24.35 40.50
CA THR A 237 37.69 25.15 39.44
C THR A 237 36.62 25.85 38.58
N ALA A 238 36.48 27.17 38.75
CA ALA A 238 35.71 27.99 37.82
C ALA A 238 36.20 27.74 36.38
N GLU A 239 35.30 27.35 35.48
CA GLU A 239 35.56 27.23 34.04
C GLU A 239 36.39 28.43 33.57
N SER A 240 37.58 28.15 33.01
CA SER A 240 38.50 29.20 32.59
C SER A 240 37.83 30.01 31.47
N MET A 241 37.96 31.33 31.49
CA MET A 241 37.48 32.21 30.40
C MET A 241 37.96 31.74 29.02
N SER A 242 39.15 31.13 28.94
CA SER A 242 39.69 30.54 27.71
C SER A 242 38.82 29.42 27.13
N ASP A 243 38.25 28.57 28.00
CA ASP A 243 37.52 27.37 27.57
C ASP A 243 36.12 27.74 27.06
N ILE A 244 35.56 28.83 27.60
CA ILE A 244 34.32 29.44 27.12
C ILE A 244 34.54 30.04 25.72
N GLU A 245 35.61 30.82 25.53
CA GLU A 245 35.96 31.42 24.23
C GLU A 245 36.22 30.36 23.14
N ASP A 246 36.94 29.29 23.48
CA ASP A 246 37.21 28.18 22.56
C ASP A 246 35.94 27.41 22.17
N ARG A 247 35.01 27.22 23.12
CA ARG A 247 33.71 26.59 22.86
C ARG A 247 32.83 27.45 21.95
N GLU A 248 32.78 28.75 22.20
CA GLU A 248 32.06 29.70 21.34
C GLU A 248 32.63 29.72 19.92
N ALA A 249 33.96 29.71 19.78
CA ALA A 249 34.63 29.62 18.49
C ALA A 249 34.27 28.32 17.74
N GLN A 250 34.20 27.18 18.42
CA GLN A 250 33.78 25.90 17.83
C GLN A 250 32.32 25.93 17.37
N ILE A 251 31.41 26.49 18.17
CA ILE A 251 30.00 26.64 17.80
C ILE A 251 29.85 27.56 16.58
N ILE A 252 30.58 28.68 16.53
CA ILE A 252 30.60 29.58 15.38
C ILE A 252 31.11 28.84 14.13
N ALA A 253 32.14 28.01 14.25
CA ALA A 253 32.66 27.22 13.14
C ALA A 253 31.63 26.19 12.62
N VAL A 254 30.87 25.54 13.52
CA VAL A 254 29.77 24.63 13.15
C VAL A 254 28.67 25.38 12.40
N LYS A 255 28.24 26.54 12.91
CA LYS A 255 27.23 27.39 12.24
C LYS A 255 27.70 27.86 10.87
N ALA A 256 28.98 28.24 10.74
CA ALA A 256 29.56 28.65 9.46
C ALA A 256 29.55 27.49 8.43
N LYS A 257 29.81 26.26 8.87
CA LYS A 257 29.71 25.06 8.03
C LYS A 257 28.27 24.79 7.60
N GLU A 258 27.32 24.86 8.54
CA GLU A 258 25.88 24.71 8.27
C GLU A 258 25.39 25.75 7.24
N LEU A 259 25.73 27.03 7.45
CA LEU A 259 25.38 28.12 6.54
C LEU A 259 25.93 27.86 5.13
N LYS A 260 27.17 27.36 5.00
CA LYS A 260 27.75 27.02 3.70
C LYS A 260 26.94 25.93 2.99
N GLN A 261 26.56 24.86 3.71
CA GLN A 261 25.78 23.76 3.16
C GLN A 261 24.35 24.20 2.80
N ALA A 262 23.71 25.02 3.64
CA ALA A 262 22.39 25.57 3.38
C ALA A 262 22.39 26.47 2.13
N LYS A 263 23.44 27.27 1.91
CA LYS A 263 23.62 28.06 0.68
C LYS A 263 23.79 27.19 -0.56
N GLU A 264 24.55 26.10 -0.47
CA GLU A 264 24.71 25.13 -1.57
C GLU A 264 23.36 24.48 -1.93
N LEU A 265 22.60 24.05 -0.92
CA LEU A 265 21.24 23.54 -1.07
C LEU A 265 20.32 24.56 -1.78
N ALA A 266 20.35 25.82 -1.33
CA ALA A 266 19.54 26.90 -1.90
C ALA A 266 19.89 27.16 -3.37
N GLN A 267 21.18 27.20 -3.70
CA GLN A 267 21.64 27.37 -5.09
C GLN A 267 21.11 26.24 -5.97
N ARG A 268 21.19 24.99 -5.50
CA ARG A 268 20.72 23.83 -6.27
C ARG A 268 19.20 23.83 -6.46
N LEU A 269 18.44 24.34 -5.49
CA LEU A 269 17.00 24.57 -5.65
C LEU A 269 16.72 25.67 -6.68
N ASP A 270 17.48 26.77 -6.65
CA ASP A 270 17.33 27.87 -7.61
C ASP A 270 17.63 27.42 -9.04
N GLU A 271 18.67 26.60 -9.24
CA GLU A 271 18.98 25.98 -10.54
C GLU A 271 17.82 25.11 -11.06
N LEU A 272 17.14 24.39 -10.17
CA LEU A 272 15.98 23.59 -10.55
C LEU A 272 14.80 24.46 -11.00
N PHE A 273 14.56 25.60 -10.32
CA PHE A 273 13.46 26.51 -10.64
C PHE A 273 13.62 27.23 -11.99
N LEU A 274 14.83 27.30 -12.55
CA LEU A 274 15.04 27.84 -13.90
C LEU A 274 14.27 27.06 -14.98
N SER A 275 13.88 25.81 -14.70
CA SER A 275 13.16 24.95 -15.63
C SER A 275 11.67 24.80 -15.26
N PRO A 276 10.73 25.09 -16.18
CA PRO A 276 9.34 24.67 -16.02
C PRO A 276 9.26 23.13 -16.00
N PRO A 277 8.41 22.50 -15.15
CA PRO A 277 7.32 23.07 -14.35
C PRO A 277 7.67 23.37 -12.88
N PHE A 278 8.93 23.24 -12.47
CA PHE A 278 9.32 23.25 -11.05
C PHE A 278 9.02 24.58 -10.36
N ASP A 279 9.09 25.68 -11.10
CA ASP A 279 8.74 27.04 -10.68
C ASP A 279 7.32 27.17 -10.09
N LYS A 280 6.36 26.33 -10.52
CA LYS A 280 4.95 26.45 -10.09
C LYS A 280 4.57 25.47 -8.98
N HIS A 281 5.48 24.60 -8.55
CA HIS A 281 5.15 23.56 -7.58
C HIS A 281 5.18 24.12 -6.16
N ALA A 282 4.00 24.18 -5.51
CA ALA A 282 3.83 24.79 -4.19
C ALA A 282 4.78 24.23 -3.12
N ASP A 283 4.98 22.90 -3.07
CA ASP A 283 5.84 22.30 -2.05
C ASP A 283 7.32 22.66 -2.23
N LEU A 284 7.78 22.80 -3.46
CA LEU A 284 9.18 23.17 -3.73
C LEU A 284 9.41 24.65 -3.42
N LEU A 285 8.47 25.52 -3.81
CA LEU A 285 8.51 26.95 -3.44
C LEU A 285 8.47 27.15 -1.92
N ARG A 286 7.62 26.39 -1.23
CA ARG A 286 7.56 26.40 0.23
C ARG A 286 8.89 25.97 0.82
N LEU A 287 9.48 24.86 0.34
CA LEU A 287 10.77 24.38 0.80
C LEU A 287 11.86 25.43 0.57
N ARG A 288 11.87 26.09 -0.58
CA ARG A 288 12.81 27.19 -0.86
C ARG A 288 12.65 28.37 0.08
N GLY A 289 11.42 28.77 0.37
CA GLY A 289 11.12 29.84 1.33
C GLY A 289 11.56 29.49 2.75
N MET A 290 11.34 28.23 3.17
CA MET A 290 11.83 27.73 4.46
C MET A 290 13.36 27.72 4.54
N VAL A 291 14.05 27.29 3.47
CA VAL A 291 15.51 27.33 3.40
C VAL A 291 16.04 28.77 3.43
N SER A 292 15.37 29.74 2.78
CA SER A 292 15.73 31.16 2.90
C SER A 292 15.64 31.67 4.33
N LEU A 293 14.55 31.32 5.03
CA LEU A 293 14.36 31.72 6.42
C LEU A 293 15.44 31.09 7.31
N TRP A 294 15.75 29.81 7.10
CA TRP A 294 16.82 29.11 7.80
C TRP A 294 18.18 29.76 7.58
N ILE A 295 18.52 30.13 6.34
CA ILE A 295 19.78 30.87 6.06
C ILE A 295 19.79 32.25 6.72
N GLY A 296 18.64 32.91 6.86
CA GLY A 296 18.54 34.22 7.52
C GLY A 296 18.63 34.17 9.04
N ASP A 297 18.36 33.02 9.65
CA ASP A 297 18.43 32.79 11.10
C ASP A 297 19.83 32.35 11.56
N LEU A 298 20.65 31.83 10.64
CA LEU A 298 22.04 31.40 10.86
C LEU A 298 23.05 32.55 10.76
#